data_AF-A0A0B1ZK63-F1
#
_entry.id   AF-A0A0B1ZK63-F1
#
_cell.length_a   1.000
_cell.length_b   1.000
_cell.length_c   1.000
_cell.angle_alpha   90.00
_cell.angle_beta   90.00
_cell.angle_gamma   90.00
#
_symmetry.space_group_name_H-M   'P 1'
#
loop_
_entity.id
_entity.type
_entity.pdbx_description
1 polymer ?
#
loop_
_entity_poly.entity_id
_entity_poly.type
_entity_poly.pdbx_seq_one_letter_code
_entity_poly.pdbx_strand_id
1 'polypeptide(L)' 'MSSERELRHALGNTQAENQALKSMINKAADRLEDVVEADCSSDEQEKALSTAKRLRTAVRLSDEKKQD' A
#
# COMPACT_ATOMS: atom_id res chain seq x y z
N MET A 1 -0.15 21.70 26.12
CA MET A 1 1.14 21.59 25.43
C MET A 1 1.57 20.14 25.52
N SER A 2 1.57 19.39 24.42
CA SER A 2 2.05 18.00 24.43
C SER A 2 3.55 17.98 24.68
N SER A 3 4.01 17.00 25.46
CA SER A 3 5.44 16.87 25.73
C SER A 3 6.20 16.39 24.49
N GLU A 4 7.49 16.72 24.39
CA GLU A 4 8.35 16.23 23.31
C GLU A 4 8.31 14.68 23.20
N ARG A 5 8.21 14.01 24.36
CA ARG A 5 8.07 12.57 24.45
C ARG A 5 6.77 12.06 23.81
N GLU A 6 5.64 12.73 24.06
CA GLU A 6 4.35 12.39 23.44
C GLU A 6 4.40 12.57 21.93
N LEU A 7 5.03 13.64 21.44
CA LEU A 7 5.19 13.88 20.01
C LEU A 7 6.05 12.81 19.33
N ARG A 8 7.14 12.37 19.98
CA ARG A 8 7.99 11.27 19.48
C ARG A 8 7.23 9.94 19.43
N HIS A 9 6.43 9.64 20.46
CA HIS A 9 5.59 8.44 20.46
C HIS A 9 4.50 8.49 19.37
N ALA A 10 3.81 9.63 19.22
CA ALA A 10 2.80 9.81 18.19
C ALA A 10 3.40 9.68 16.78
N LEU A 11 4.59 10.21 16.56
CA LEU A 11 5.32 10.05 15.30
C LEU A 11 5.65 8.58 15.03
N GLY A 12 6.18 7.87 16.03
CA GLY A 12 6.49 6.44 15.91
C GLY A 12 5.26 5.59 15.58
N ASN A 13 4.14 5.83 16.26
CA ASN A 13 2.87 5.15 15.99
C ASN A 13 2.38 5.42 14.56
N THR A 14 2.39 6.69 14.14
CA THR A 14 1.97 7.09 12.79
C THR A 14 2.86 6.45 11.72
N GLN A 15 4.17 6.33 11.96
CA GLN A 15 5.08 5.66 11.04
C GLN A 15 4.79 4.16 10.93
N ALA A 16 4.53 3.49 12.06
CA ALA A 16 4.18 2.08 12.10
C ALA A 16 2.84 1.79 11.39
N GLU A 17 1.82 2.61 11.63
CA GLU A 17 0.52 2.53 10.95
C GLU A 17 0.67 2.71 9.43
N ASN A 18 1.47 3.70 9.01
CA ASN A 18 1.74 3.94 7.59
C ASN A 18 2.42 2.71 6.94
N GLN A 19 3.37 2.08 7.62
CA GLN A 19 4.04 0.87 7.13
C GLN A 19 3.07 -0.32 7.06
N ALA A 20 2.18 -0.48 8.04
CA ALA A 20 1.16 -1.52 8.04
C ALA A 20 0.20 -1.35 6.85
N LEU A 21 -0.28 -0.13 6.61
CA LEU A 21 -1.15 0.18 5.46
C LEU A 21 -0.48 -0.14 4.13
N LYS A 22 0.80 0.21 3.96
CA LYS A 22 1.58 -0.13 2.76
C LYS A 22 1.67 -1.63 2.54
N SER A 23 1.93 -2.40 3.61
CA SER A 23 1.97 -3.86 3.55
C SER A 23 0.62 -4.44 3.13
N MET A 24 -0.49 -3.91 3.65
CA MET A 24 -1.85 -4.35 3.27
C MET A 24 -2.15 -4.08 1.80
N ILE A 25 -1.76 -2.91 1.29
CA ILE A 25 -1.95 -2.55 -0.13
C ILE A 25 -1.16 -3.48 -1.05
N ASN A 26 0.09 -3.79 -0.71
CA ASN A 26 0.89 -4.74 -1.50
C ASN A 26 0.27 -6.14 -1.49
N LYS A 27 -0.17 -6.65 -0.33
CA LYS A 27 -0.87 -7.94 -0.24
C LYS A 27 -2.16 -7.98 -1.04
N ALA A 28 -2.90 -6.86 -1.10
CA ALA A 28 -4.10 -6.75 -1.93
C ALA A 28 -3.75 -6.80 -3.43
N ALA A 29 -2.65 -6.17 -3.84
CA ALA A 29 -2.15 -6.27 -5.21
C ALA A 29 -1.74 -7.71 -5.56
N ASP A 30 -1.00 -8.39 -4.68
CA ASP A 30 -0.58 -9.78 -4.88
C ASP A 30 -1.80 -10.71 -4.98
N ARG A 31 -2.80 -10.53 -4.12
CA ARG A 31 -4.02 -11.35 -4.15
C ARG A 31 -4.87 -11.11 -5.40
N LEU A 32 -4.84 -9.91 -5.98
CA LEU A 32 -5.48 -9.65 -7.27
C LEU A 32 -4.80 -10.44 -8.38
N GLU A 33 -3.47 -10.56 -8.35
CA GLU A 33 -2.68 -11.33 -9.31
C GLU A 33 -2.95 -12.83 -9.15
N ASP A 34 -2.94 -13.35 -7.91
CA ASP A 34 -3.24 -14.76 -7.62
C ASP A 34 -4.63 -15.18 -8.12
N VAL A 35 -5.64 -14.31 -7.96
CA VAL A 35 -7.02 -14.62 -8.37
C VAL A 35 -7.15 -14.70 -9.89
N VAL A 36 -6.44 -13.87 -10.64
CA VAL A 36 -6.59 -13.84 -12.10
C VAL A 36 -5.80 -14.93 -12.82
N GLU A 37 -4.80 -15.50 -12.18
CA GLU A 37 -4.14 -16.73 -12.61
C GLU A 37 -5.06 -17.97 -12.47
N ALA A 38 -6.12 -17.86 -11.67
CA ALA A 38 -6.97 -18.98 -11.26
C ALA A 38 -8.29 -19.12 -12.03
N ASP A 39 -8.36 -18.73 -13.32
CA ASP A 39 -9.51 -18.90 -14.25
C ASP A 39 -10.41 -17.65 -14.45
N CYS A 40 -9.80 -16.51 -14.82
CA CYS A 40 -10.50 -15.28 -15.23
C CYS A 40 -10.53 -15.09 -16.76
N SER A 41 -11.55 -14.38 -17.26
CA SER A 41 -11.57 -13.93 -18.67
C SER A 41 -10.45 -12.90 -18.92
N SER A 42 -9.95 -12.79 -20.16
CA SER A 42 -8.85 -11.87 -20.52
C SER A 42 -9.09 -10.42 -20.06
N ASP A 43 -10.33 -9.96 -20.20
CA ASP A 43 -10.73 -8.60 -19.84
C ASP A 43 -10.72 -8.37 -18.31
N GLU A 44 -11.05 -9.41 -17.53
CA GLU A 44 -10.98 -9.36 -16.07
C GLU A 44 -9.54 -9.47 -15.58
N GLN A 45 -8.73 -10.30 -16.23
CA GLN A 45 -7.29 -10.39 -15.97
C GLN A 45 -6.62 -9.03 -16.16
N GLU A 46 -6.87 -8.36 -17.29
CA GLU A 46 -6.26 -7.05 -17.58
C GLU A 46 -6.67 -5.99 -16.56
N LYS A 47 -7.95 -5.96 -16.16
CA LYS A 47 -8.46 -5.02 -15.14
C LYS A 47 -7.81 -5.26 -13.77
N ALA A 48 -7.67 -6.51 -13.36
CA ALA A 48 -7.06 -6.85 -12.07
C ALA A 48 -5.57 -6.51 -12.05
N LEU A 49 -4.82 -6.88 -13.11
CA LEU A 49 -3.40 -6.56 -13.25
C LEU A 49 -3.16 -5.05 -13.27
N SER A 50 -4.01 -4.31 -13.99
CA SER A 50 -3.99 -2.84 -13.99
C SER A 50 -4.23 -2.26 -12.59
N THR A 51 -5.15 -2.85 -11.84
CA THR A 51 -5.46 -2.43 -10.46
C THR A 51 -4.31 -2.74 -9.51
N ALA A 52 -3.72 -3.94 -9.57
CA ALA A 52 -2.55 -4.33 -8.79
C ALA A 52 -1.37 -3.38 -9.05
N LYS A 53 -1.12 -3.03 -10.31
CA LYS A 53 -0.09 -2.04 -10.70
C LYS A 53 -0.37 -0.65 -10.11
N ARG A 54 -1.63 -0.19 -10.11
CA ARG A 54 -2.01 1.10 -9.51
C ARG A 54 -1.78 1.13 -8.00
N LEU A 55 -2.10 0.03 -7.31
CA LEU A 55 -1.87 -0.11 -5.86
C LEU A 55 -0.37 -0.04 -5.53
N ARG A 56 0.48 -0.77 -6.26
CA ARG A 56 1.94 -0.71 -6.10
C ARG A 56 2.50 0.69 -6.40
N THR A 57 1.95 1.36 -7.41
CA THR A 57 2.32 2.74 -7.75
C THR A 57 1.95 3.71 -6.62
N ALA A 58 0.78 3.57 -6.01
CA ALA A 58 0.35 4.41 -4.88
C ALA A 58 1.28 4.25 -3.68
N VAL A 59 1.72 3.02 -3.37
CA VAL A 59 2.71 2.76 -2.31
C VAL A 59 4.03 3.47 -2.63
N ARG A 60 4.57 3.28 -3.84
CA ARG A 60 5.83 3.93 -4.28
C ARG A 60 5.77 5.46 -4.19
N LEU A 61 4.71 6.07 -4.71
CA LEU A 61 4.54 7.53 -4.68
C LEU A 61 4.40 8.06 -3.23
N SER A 62 3.82 7.26 -2.33
CA SER A 62 3.72 7.63 -0.92
C SER A 62 5.05 7.57 -0.16
N ASP A 63 6.05 6.87 -0.70
CA ASP A 63 7.43 6.89 -0.21
C ASP A 63 8.22 8.08 -0.78
N GLU A 64 8.02 8.40 -2.05
CA GLU A 64 8.67 9.55 -2.72
C GLU A 64 8.24 10.90 -2.11
N LYS A 65 6.97 11.05 -1.72
CA LYS A 65 6.47 12.26 -1.03
C LYS A 65 7.05 12.50 0.38
N LYS A 66 7.83 11.56 0.95
CA LYS A 66 8.53 11.78 2.22
C LYS A 66 9.91 12.44 2.04
N GLN A 67 10.40 12.58 0.81
CA GLN A 67 11.74 13.13 0.53
C GLN A 67 11.76 14.63 0.18
N ASP A 68 10.58 15.23 -0.06
CA ASP A 68 10.36 16.68 -0.20
C ASP A 68 9.85 17.30 1.12
#